data_AF-A0A212PD66-F1
#
_entry.id   AF-A0A212PD66-F1
#
_cell.length_a   1.000
_cell.length_b   1.000
_cell.length_c   1.000
_cell.angle_alpha   90.00
_cell.angle_beta   90.00
_cell.angle_gamma   90.00
#
_symmetry.space_group_name_H-M   'P 1'
#
loop_
_entity.id
_entity.type
_entity.pdbx_description
1 polymer ?
#
loop_
_entity_poly.entity_id
_entity_poly.type
_entity_poly.pdbx_seq_one_letter_code
_entity_poly.pdbx_strand_id
1 'polypeptide(L)'
;MQRNERFGEAEQVIRIGFLVNALLMTGKILAGYFGRSEAVLADGVESACDFIAIFSTMVALRIGRKPFDEEHPYGHGKAESISAVIVSIIIFGTGAGILYRSARSIILGGHETPGFVAVAAALLTIITKEWLFRYSIRKGARLESPAIIAIARDHRKDALTSIATLIGVTAAFFGFGAMDPIAAGITSLFIFHIGWVTFRSAAHDLMDALPSQELVSAITLLAEGVEGVEHVHEIKARRSGQYVIVDLKLDMDPEMTVKNSHAIATHVKRLIFEKFPNVGDVMIHINPHEEQHEDLIRL
;
A
#
# COMPACT_ATOMS: atom_id res chain seq x y z
N MET A 1 -21.46 -5.71 -21.37
CA MET A 1 -21.46 -4.54 -20.47
C MET A 1 -20.50 -3.51 -21.06
N GLN A 2 -20.99 -2.33 -21.41
CA GLN A 2 -20.17 -1.31 -22.06
C GLN A 2 -19.06 -0.84 -21.10
N ARG A 3 -17.89 -0.46 -21.63
CA ARG A 3 -16.72 -0.05 -20.82
C ARG A 3 -17.08 0.98 -19.75
N ASN A 4 -17.87 1.99 -20.09
CA ASN A 4 -18.31 3.03 -19.17
C ASN A 4 -19.23 2.51 -18.05
N GLU A 5 -20.08 1.51 -18.32
CA GLU A 5 -20.92 0.87 -17.30
C GLU A 5 -20.07 0.09 -16.29
N ARG A 6 -19.00 -0.58 -16.74
CA ARG A 6 -18.07 -1.31 -15.83
C ARG A 6 -17.34 -0.35 -14.89
N PHE A 7 -16.84 0.77 -15.42
CA PHE A 7 -16.18 1.80 -14.60
C PHE A 7 -17.16 2.48 -13.63
N GLY A 8 -18.39 2.77 -14.07
CA GLY A 8 -19.42 3.33 -13.22
C GLY A 8 -19.84 2.39 -12.07
N GLU A 9 -20.04 1.08 -12.35
CA GLU A 9 -20.32 0.10 -11.29
C GLU A 9 -19.13 -0.03 -10.32
N ALA A 10 -17.89 0.01 -10.81
CA ALA A 10 -16.69 -0.05 -9.97
C ALA A 10 -16.58 1.16 -9.02
N GLU A 11 -16.76 2.36 -9.56
CA GLU A 11 -16.74 3.60 -8.78
C GLU A 11 -17.85 3.62 -7.72
N GLN A 12 -19.04 3.13 -8.07
CA GLN A 12 -20.15 3.00 -7.12
C GLN A 12 -19.80 2.08 -5.95
N VAL A 13 -19.18 0.92 -6.21
CA VAL A 13 -18.73 -0.01 -5.15
C VAL A 13 -17.72 0.67 -4.22
N ILE A 14 -16.72 1.36 -4.80
CA ILE A 14 -15.70 2.08 -4.04
C ILE A 14 -16.32 3.18 -3.18
N ARG A 15 -17.24 3.97 -3.75
CA ARG A 15 -17.90 5.08 -3.06
C ARG A 15 -18.77 4.61 -1.90
N ILE A 16 -19.53 3.51 -2.10
CA ILE A 16 -20.33 2.89 -1.03
C ILE A 16 -19.39 2.39 0.08
N GLY A 17 -18.33 1.67 -0.25
CA GLY A 17 -17.36 1.18 0.73
C GLY A 17 -16.72 2.30 1.54
N PHE A 18 -16.31 3.38 0.88
CA PHE A 18 -15.73 4.57 1.52
C PHE A 18 -16.69 5.24 2.51
N LEU A 19 -17.93 5.50 2.09
CA LEU A 19 -18.94 6.13 2.95
C LEU A 19 -19.29 5.25 4.16
N VAL A 20 -19.48 3.95 3.94
CA VAL A 20 -19.78 2.99 5.02
C VAL A 20 -18.60 2.89 5.98
N ASN A 21 -17.36 2.83 5.50
CA ASN A 21 -16.16 2.82 6.35
C ASN A 21 -16.05 4.11 7.20
N ALA A 22 -16.32 5.28 6.63
CA ALA A 22 -16.31 6.55 7.38
C ALA A 22 -17.38 6.58 8.49
N LEU A 23 -18.59 6.06 8.20
CA LEU A 23 -19.66 5.93 9.19
C LEU A 23 -19.30 4.92 10.29
N LEU A 24 -18.77 3.75 9.93
CA LEU A 24 -18.32 2.74 10.89
C LEU A 24 -17.19 3.26 11.78
N MET A 25 -16.19 3.94 11.21
CA MET A 25 -15.10 4.57 11.95
C MET A 25 -15.65 5.53 13.01
N THR A 26 -16.52 6.46 12.60
CA THR A 26 -17.13 7.43 13.52
C THR A 26 -17.97 6.73 14.58
N GLY A 27 -18.81 5.78 14.17
CA GLY A 27 -19.66 5.00 15.07
C GLY A 27 -18.86 4.21 16.11
N LYS A 28 -17.76 3.56 15.71
CA LYS A 28 -16.88 2.81 16.61
C LYS A 28 -16.19 3.73 17.63
N ILE A 29 -15.64 4.86 17.19
CA ILE A 29 -14.99 5.82 18.11
C ILE A 29 -15.99 6.32 19.16
N LEU A 30 -17.20 6.71 18.72
CA LEU A 30 -18.25 7.17 19.64
C LEU A 30 -18.73 6.05 20.57
N ALA A 31 -18.94 4.84 20.04
CA ALA A 31 -19.37 3.69 20.83
C ALA A 31 -18.31 3.22 21.83
N GLY A 32 -17.02 3.27 21.47
CA GLY A 32 -15.91 2.98 22.37
C GLY A 32 -15.81 4.02 23.49
N TYR A 33 -15.96 5.30 23.16
CA TYR A 33 -15.94 6.38 24.14
C TYR A 33 -17.15 6.34 25.10
N PHE A 34 -18.38 6.35 24.58
CA PHE A 34 -19.59 6.35 25.40
C PHE A 34 -19.86 5.00 26.07
N GLY A 35 -19.47 3.91 25.39
CA GLY A 35 -19.58 2.56 25.89
C GLY A 35 -18.40 2.13 26.77
N ARG A 36 -17.42 3.01 27.05
CA ARG A 36 -16.28 2.76 27.94
C ARG A 36 -15.53 1.47 27.60
N SER A 37 -15.29 1.25 26.30
CA SER A 37 -14.57 0.08 25.78
C SER A 37 -13.30 0.55 25.10
N GLU A 38 -12.15 0.13 25.64
CA GLU A 38 -10.85 0.33 25.02
C GLU A 38 -10.73 -0.47 23.72
N ALA A 39 -11.31 -1.68 23.67
CA ALA A 39 -11.23 -2.54 22.48
C ALA A 39 -11.95 -1.92 21.28
N VAL A 40 -13.19 -1.44 21.49
CA VAL A 40 -13.99 -0.81 20.43
C VAL A 40 -13.39 0.55 20.03
N LEU A 41 -12.81 1.28 20.99
CA LEU A 41 -12.08 2.51 20.69
C LEU A 41 -10.83 2.22 19.83
N ALA A 42 -10.05 1.19 20.17
CA ALA A 42 -8.87 0.78 19.41
C ALA A 42 -9.22 0.38 17.97
N ASP A 43 -10.29 -0.41 17.79
CA ASP A 43 -10.81 -0.79 16.47
C ASP A 43 -11.34 0.44 15.69
N GLY A 44 -11.96 1.41 16.37
CA GLY A 44 -12.35 2.68 15.76
C GLY A 44 -11.15 3.49 15.27
N VAL A 45 -10.08 3.52 16.05
CA VAL A 45 -8.83 4.21 15.75
C VAL A 45 -8.05 3.52 14.63
N GLU A 46 -8.05 2.19 14.56
CA GLU A 46 -7.51 1.41 13.43
C GLU A 46 -8.15 1.88 12.11
N SER A 47 -9.49 1.94 12.06
CA SER A 47 -10.19 2.46 10.87
C SER A 47 -9.91 3.94 10.57
N ALA A 48 -9.57 4.75 11.58
CA ALA A 48 -9.15 6.12 11.35
C ALA A 48 -7.73 6.19 10.74
N CYS A 49 -6.82 5.32 11.17
CA CYS A 49 -5.50 5.17 10.56
C CYS A 49 -5.61 4.80 9.08
N ASP A 50 -6.47 3.84 8.73
CA ASP A 50 -6.70 3.45 7.33
C ASP A 50 -7.27 4.61 6.50
N PHE A 51 -8.24 5.35 7.07
CA PHE A 51 -8.82 6.51 6.41
C PHE A 51 -7.77 7.61 6.15
N ILE A 52 -6.93 7.91 7.14
CA ILE A 52 -5.83 8.87 7.02
C ILE A 52 -4.83 8.39 5.97
N ALA A 53 -4.48 7.10 5.95
CA ALA A 53 -3.56 6.55 4.95
C ALA A 53 -4.11 6.75 3.53
N ILE A 54 -5.37 6.39 3.28
CA ILE A 54 -6.01 6.59 1.97
C ILE A 54 -6.04 8.08 1.59
N PHE A 55 -6.44 8.95 2.51
CA PHE A 55 -6.49 10.39 2.27
C PHE A 55 -5.11 10.97 1.96
N SER A 56 -4.09 10.58 2.72
CA SER A 56 -2.70 11.01 2.52
C SER A 56 -2.15 10.53 1.19
N THR A 57 -2.47 9.29 0.78
CA THR A 57 -2.14 8.77 -0.55
C THR A 57 -2.83 9.57 -1.65
N MET A 58 -4.12 9.93 -1.50
CA MET A 58 -4.81 10.76 -2.49
C MET A 58 -4.15 12.14 -2.67
N VAL A 59 -3.73 12.78 -1.57
CA VAL A 59 -3.00 14.05 -1.61
C VAL A 59 -1.63 13.88 -2.25
N ALA A 60 -0.89 12.84 -1.86
CA ALA A 60 0.44 12.56 -2.39
C ALA A 60 0.40 12.25 -3.89
N LEU A 61 -0.61 11.52 -4.37
CA LEU A 61 -0.82 11.27 -5.80
C LEU A 61 -1.09 12.56 -6.58
N ARG A 62 -1.83 13.52 -6.01
CA ARG A 62 -2.01 14.83 -6.67
C ARG A 62 -0.69 15.58 -6.79
N ILE A 63 0.17 15.50 -5.78
CA ILE A 63 1.51 16.11 -5.81
C ILE A 63 2.41 15.39 -6.82
N GLY A 64 2.41 14.05 -6.79
CA GLY A 64 3.25 13.21 -7.66
C GLY A 64 2.91 13.31 -9.15
N ARG A 65 1.69 13.75 -9.49
CA ARG A 65 1.28 14.02 -10.88
C ARG A 65 1.85 15.33 -11.46
N LYS A 66 2.52 16.15 -10.66
CA LYS A 66 3.17 17.36 -11.18
C LYS A 66 4.28 16.95 -12.16
N PRO A 67 4.40 17.64 -13.31
CA PRO A 67 5.47 17.38 -14.26
C PRO A 67 6.85 17.68 -13.64
N PHE A 68 7.91 17.29 -14.34
CA PHE A 68 9.27 17.68 -14.01
C PHE A 68 9.41 19.20 -13.92
N ASP A 69 10.15 19.68 -12.94
CA ASP A 69 10.56 21.09 -12.83
C ASP A 69 12.06 21.19 -12.58
N GLU A 70 12.60 22.41 -12.57
CA GLU A 70 14.04 22.66 -12.42
C GLU A 70 14.59 22.18 -11.06
N GLU A 71 13.76 22.22 -10.01
CA GLU A 71 14.12 21.76 -8.67
C GLU A 71 13.99 20.22 -8.53
N HIS A 72 13.12 19.59 -9.33
CA HIS A 72 12.84 18.16 -9.33
C HIS A 72 12.92 17.56 -10.75
N PRO A 73 14.13 17.36 -11.30
CA PRO A 73 14.33 16.83 -12.65
C PRO A 73 13.80 15.40 -12.86
N TYR A 74 13.70 14.62 -11.78
CA TYR A 74 13.12 13.26 -11.79
C TYR A 74 11.65 13.22 -11.34
N GLY A 75 11.06 14.39 -11.11
CA GLY A 75 9.65 14.56 -10.80
C GLY A 75 9.31 14.38 -9.33
N HIS A 76 8.02 14.40 -9.03
CA HIS A 76 7.49 14.45 -7.67
C HIS A 76 7.02 13.08 -7.15
N GLY A 77 7.36 11.98 -7.83
CA GLY A 77 6.86 10.64 -7.51
C GLY A 77 7.18 10.19 -6.08
N LYS A 78 8.37 10.56 -5.55
CA LYS A 78 8.77 10.24 -4.16
C LYS A 78 7.88 10.89 -3.09
N ALA A 79 7.03 11.87 -3.43
CA ALA A 79 6.06 12.44 -2.49
C ALA A 79 5.10 11.38 -1.93
N GLU A 80 4.79 10.32 -2.69
CA GLU A 80 3.98 9.19 -2.23
C GLU A 80 4.67 8.42 -1.10
N SER A 81 5.93 8.04 -1.28
CA SER A 81 6.72 7.34 -0.28
C SER A 81 6.96 8.21 0.97
N ILE A 82 7.23 9.51 0.80
CA ILE A 82 7.39 10.44 1.93
C ILE A 82 6.09 10.52 2.75
N SER A 83 4.95 10.67 2.08
CA SER A 83 3.62 10.68 2.71
C SER A 83 3.36 9.39 3.50
N ALA A 84 3.67 8.23 2.93
CA ALA A 84 3.52 6.94 3.58
C ALA A 84 4.41 6.80 4.83
N VAL A 85 5.66 7.30 4.80
CA VAL A 85 6.52 7.34 5.99
C VAL A 85 5.89 8.20 7.10
N ILE A 86 5.42 9.41 6.78
CA ILE A 86 4.79 10.30 7.77
C ILE A 86 3.56 9.63 8.40
N VAL A 87 2.70 9.02 7.58
CA VAL A 87 1.52 8.29 8.05
C VAL A 87 1.92 7.13 8.97
N SER A 88 2.93 6.35 8.59
CA SER A 88 3.38 5.22 9.42
C SER A 88 3.85 5.64 10.82
N ILE A 89 4.49 6.81 10.95
CA ILE A 89 4.90 7.36 12.25
C ILE A 89 3.67 7.70 13.10
N ILE A 90 2.64 8.30 12.50
CA ILE A 90 1.36 8.59 13.19
C ILE A 90 0.69 7.31 13.65
N ILE A 91 0.67 6.27 12.81
CA ILE A 91 0.13 4.95 13.13
C ILE A 91 0.89 4.35 14.32
N PHE A 92 2.22 4.39 14.32
CA PHE A 92 3.04 3.90 15.43
C PHE A 92 2.77 4.64 16.74
N GLY A 93 2.70 5.97 16.71
CA GLY A 93 2.39 6.78 17.89
C GLY A 93 1.00 6.45 18.46
N THR A 94 0.04 6.25 17.56
CA THR A 94 -1.34 5.89 17.91
C THR A 94 -1.43 4.48 18.52
N GLY A 95 -0.77 3.49 17.91
CA GLY A 95 -0.64 2.15 18.46
C GLY A 95 0.03 2.16 19.84
N ALA A 96 1.15 2.88 20.00
CA ALA A 96 1.83 3.00 21.29
C ALA A 96 0.91 3.61 22.37
N GLY A 97 0.09 4.61 22.01
CA GLY A 97 -0.89 5.20 22.90
C GLY A 97 -1.96 4.20 23.37
N ILE A 98 -2.49 3.38 22.46
CA ILE A 98 -3.47 2.32 22.79
C ILE A 98 -2.81 1.26 23.68
N LEU A 99 -1.65 0.73 23.28
CA LEU A 99 -0.94 -0.28 24.04
C LEU A 99 -0.62 0.19 25.46
N TYR A 100 -0.18 1.43 25.62
CA TYR A 100 0.08 2.02 26.94
C TYR A 100 -1.19 2.09 27.80
N ARG A 101 -2.31 2.55 27.24
CA ARG A 101 -3.60 2.60 27.95
C ARG A 101 -4.05 1.21 28.38
N SER A 102 -3.99 0.23 27.49
CA SER A 102 -4.38 -1.15 27.79
C SER A 102 -3.47 -1.82 28.80
N ALA A 103 -2.15 -1.65 28.69
CA ALA A 103 -1.21 -2.16 29.70
C ALA A 103 -1.46 -1.53 31.07
N ARG A 104 -1.67 -0.21 31.12
CA ARG A 104 -2.00 0.51 32.35
C ARG A 104 -3.32 0.03 32.95
N SER A 105 -4.35 -0.17 32.13
CA SER A 105 -5.66 -0.67 32.56
C SER A 105 -5.53 -2.06 33.19
N ILE A 106 -4.80 -2.97 32.54
CA ILE A 106 -4.52 -4.33 33.03
C ILE A 106 -3.77 -4.31 34.37
N ILE A 107 -2.70 -3.53 34.48
CA ILE A 107 -1.83 -3.51 35.66
C ILE A 107 -2.50 -2.86 36.87
N LEU A 108 -3.23 -1.75 36.67
CA LEU A 108 -3.83 -0.99 37.76
C LEU A 108 -5.21 -1.53 38.19
N GLY A 109 -5.76 -2.54 37.50
CA GLY A 109 -7.05 -3.15 37.84
C GLY A 109 -8.27 -2.23 37.62
N GLY A 110 -8.11 -1.14 36.84
CA GLY A 110 -9.13 -0.11 36.62
C GLY A 110 -10.08 -0.40 35.45
N HIS A 111 -10.45 -1.66 35.22
CA HIS A 111 -11.24 -2.05 34.05
C HIS A 111 -12.70 -1.59 34.24
N GLU A 112 -13.17 -0.71 33.36
CA GLU A 112 -14.60 -0.37 33.32
C GLU A 112 -15.37 -1.49 32.61
N THR A 113 -16.57 -1.79 33.08
CA THR A 113 -17.47 -2.72 32.36
C THR A 113 -18.01 -2.02 31.12
N PRO A 114 -17.76 -2.56 29.91
CA PRO A 114 -18.27 -1.96 28.70
C PRO A 114 -19.79 -1.87 28.71
N GLY A 115 -20.34 -0.79 28.18
CA GLY A 115 -21.77 -0.64 27.97
C GLY A 115 -22.26 -1.49 26.79
N PHE A 116 -23.56 -1.80 26.77
CA PHE A 116 -24.19 -2.54 25.66
C PHE A 116 -23.94 -1.89 24.28
N VAL A 117 -23.81 -0.56 24.24
CA VAL A 117 -23.49 0.20 23.02
C VAL A 117 -22.18 -0.27 22.39
N ALA A 118 -21.15 -0.61 23.18
CA ALA A 118 -19.87 -1.08 22.67
C ALA A 118 -19.99 -2.48 22.04
N VAL A 119 -20.68 -3.42 22.70
CA VAL A 119 -20.94 -4.76 22.18
C VAL A 119 -21.76 -4.69 20.88
N ALA A 120 -22.82 -3.89 20.88
CA ALA A 120 -23.68 -3.69 19.70
C ALA A 120 -22.89 -3.08 18.52
N ALA A 121 -22.01 -2.12 18.78
CA ALA A 121 -21.16 -1.52 17.76
C ALA A 121 -20.16 -2.52 17.16
N ALA A 122 -19.47 -3.31 17.99
CA ALA A 122 -18.55 -4.35 17.52
C ALA A 122 -19.25 -5.39 16.63
N LEU A 123 -20.44 -5.84 17.05
CA LEU A 123 -21.26 -6.77 16.28
C LEU A 123 -21.73 -6.16 14.96
N LEU A 124 -22.21 -4.92 14.99
CA LEU A 124 -22.65 -4.18 13.81
C LEU A 124 -21.50 -3.99 12.80
N THR A 125 -20.28 -3.71 13.27
CA THR A 125 -19.09 -3.60 12.41
C THR A 125 -18.82 -4.91 11.68
N ILE A 126 -18.82 -6.05 12.37
CA ILE A 126 -18.57 -7.36 11.74
C ILE A 126 -19.63 -7.68 10.68
N ILE A 127 -20.91 -7.50 11.02
CA ILE A 127 -22.02 -7.73 10.08
C ILE A 127 -21.87 -6.83 8.85
N THR A 128 -21.56 -5.55 9.06
CA THR A 128 -21.44 -4.56 7.97
C THR A 128 -20.22 -4.84 7.09
N LYS A 129 -19.06 -5.16 7.67
CA LYS A 129 -17.84 -5.52 6.94
C LYS A 129 -18.00 -6.82 6.17
N GLU A 130 -18.65 -7.82 6.74
CA GLU A 130 -18.98 -9.07 6.04
C GLU A 130 -19.96 -8.83 4.87
N TRP A 131 -20.95 -7.96 5.07
CA TRP A 131 -21.84 -7.55 3.99
C TRP A 131 -21.08 -6.83 2.88
N LEU A 132 -20.21 -5.86 3.22
CA LEU A 132 -19.35 -5.15 2.26
C LEU A 132 -18.42 -6.10 1.50
N PHE A 133 -17.84 -7.10 2.19
CA PHE A 133 -17.04 -8.15 1.56
C PHE A 133 -17.86 -8.91 0.53
N ARG A 134 -19.03 -9.43 0.91
CA ARG A 134 -19.90 -10.21 0.02
C ARG A 134 -20.43 -9.39 -1.15
N TYR A 135 -20.71 -8.11 -0.93
CA TYR A 135 -21.12 -7.18 -1.98
C TYR A 135 -19.98 -6.94 -2.97
N SER A 136 -18.80 -6.58 -2.45
CA SER A 136 -17.63 -6.22 -3.26
C SER A 136 -17.04 -7.43 -3.98
N ILE A 137 -16.98 -8.62 -3.38
CA ILE A 137 -16.42 -9.81 -4.03
C ILE A 137 -17.28 -10.27 -5.21
N ARG A 138 -18.62 -10.23 -5.07
CA ARG A 138 -19.55 -10.58 -6.15
C ARG A 138 -19.45 -9.61 -7.32
N LYS A 139 -19.41 -8.30 -7.02
CA LYS A 139 -19.24 -7.26 -8.04
C LYS A 139 -17.86 -7.31 -8.66
N GLY A 140 -16.80 -7.49 -7.88
CA GLY A 140 -15.42 -7.60 -8.34
C GLY A 140 -15.19 -8.80 -9.27
N ALA A 141 -15.78 -9.95 -8.95
CA ALA A 141 -15.74 -11.13 -9.83
C ALA A 141 -16.51 -10.90 -11.13
N ARG A 142 -17.74 -10.35 -11.06
CA ARG A 142 -18.54 -10.03 -12.25
C ARG A 142 -17.88 -8.99 -13.16
N LEU A 143 -17.19 -8.01 -12.57
CA LEU A 143 -16.50 -6.96 -13.28
C LEU A 143 -15.08 -7.35 -13.69
N GLU A 144 -14.61 -8.55 -13.32
CA GLU A 144 -13.22 -9.01 -13.50
C GLU A 144 -12.20 -7.94 -13.08
N SER A 145 -12.45 -7.29 -11.95
CA SER A 145 -11.66 -6.17 -11.47
C SER A 145 -10.78 -6.59 -10.29
N PRO A 146 -9.46 -6.78 -10.49
CA PRO A 146 -8.53 -7.09 -9.41
C PRO A 146 -8.55 -6.04 -8.30
N ALA A 147 -8.77 -4.77 -8.65
CA ALA A 147 -8.86 -3.67 -7.69
C ALA A 147 -10.05 -3.83 -6.73
N ILE A 148 -11.24 -4.16 -7.24
CA ILE A 148 -12.42 -4.38 -6.39
C ILE A 148 -12.24 -5.66 -5.56
N ILE A 149 -11.63 -6.70 -6.12
CA ILE A 149 -11.33 -7.94 -5.38
C ILE A 149 -10.35 -7.65 -4.22
N ALA A 150 -9.35 -6.80 -4.43
CA ALA A 150 -8.43 -6.37 -3.38
C ALA A 150 -9.17 -5.64 -2.25
N ILE A 151 -10.04 -4.68 -2.60
CA ILE A 151 -10.89 -3.96 -1.62
C ILE A 151 -11.82 -4.93 -0.85
N ALA A 152 -12.39 -5.92 -1.53
CA ALA A 152 -13.22 -6.92 -0.87
C ALA A 152 -12.42 -7.71 0.18
N ARG A 153 -11.20 -8.15 -0.17
CA ARG A 153 -10.32 -8.87 0.75
C ARG A 153 -9.92 -8.01 1.94
N ASP A 154 -9.77 -6.70 1.74
CA ASP A 154 -9.50 -5.74 2.81
C ASP A 154 -10.66 -5.69 3.82
N HIS A 155 -11.91 -5.53 3.35
CA HIS A 155 -13.10 -5.62 4.21
C HIS A 155 -13.18 -6.92 5.01
N ARG A 156 -12.70 -8.03 4.42
CA ARG A 156 -12.67 -9.33 5.10
C ARG A 156 -11.61 -9.39 6.21
N LYS A 157 -10.45 -8.74 6.01
CA LYS A 157 -9.42 -8.62 7.06
C LYS A 157 -9.96 -7.79 8.22
N ASP A 158 -10.60 -6.66 7.95
CA ASP A 158 -11.18 -5.80 8.98
C ASP A 158 -12.28 -6.52 9.78
N ALA A 159 -13.11 -7.32 9.10
CA ALA A 159 -14.10 -8.15 9.78
C ALA A 159 -13.44 -9.16 10.74
N LEU A 160 -12.31 -9.74 10.33
CA LEU A 160 -11.57 -10.71 11.13
C LEU A 160 -10.89 -10.06 12.34
N THR A 161 -10.28 -8.88 12.17
CA THR A 161 -9.69 -8.13 13.29
C THR A 161 -10.78 -7.65 14.26
N SER A 162 -11.94 -7.21 13.75
CA SER A 162 -13.10 -6.82 14.56
C SER A 162 -13.69 -7.97 15.39
N ILE A 163 -13.51 -9.23 15.00
CA ILE A 163 -13.94 -10.40 15.81
C ILE A 163 -13.16 -10.45 17.13
N ALA A 164 -11.86 -10.13 17.14
CA ALA A 164 -11.08 -10.08 18.36
C ALA A 164 -11.64 -9.02 19.32
N THR A 165 -12.00 -7.85 18.79
CA THR A 165 -12.68 -6.78 19.52
C THR A 165 -14.01 -7.23 20.11
N LEU A 166 -14.87 -7.91 19.31
CA LEU A 166 -16.16 -8.41 19.78
C LEU A 166 -16.00 -9.43 20.92
N ILE A 167 -15.04 -10.35 20.80
CA ILE A 167 -14.77 -11.36 21.85
C ILE A 167 -14.33 -10.66 23.14
N GLY A 168 -13.41 -9.69 23.06
CA GLY A 168 -12.92 -8.94 24.22
C GLY A 168 -14.01 -8.16 24.93
N VAL A 169 -14.74 -7.32 24.19
CA VAL A 169 -15.80 -6.47 24.76
C VAL A 169 -16.96 -7.30 25.32
N THR A 170 -17.33 -8.41 24.66
CA THR A 170 -18.41 -9.29 25.13
C THR A 170 -18.00 -10.03 26.41
N ALA A 171 -16.77 -10.54 26.48
CA ALA A 171 -16.29 -11.19 27.70
C ALA A 171 -16.23 -10.20 28.86
N ALA A 172 -15.77 -8.98 28.62
CA ALA A 172 -15.78 -7.91 29.62
C ALA A 172 -17.20 -7.52 30.07
N PHE A 173 -18.17 -7.51 29.15
CA PHE A 173 -19.57 -7.28 29.47
C PHE A 173 -20.15 -8.33 30.42
N PHE A 174 -19.73 -9.60 30.31
CA PHE A 174 -20.15 -10.69 31.20
C PHE A 174 -19.34 -10.79 32.52
N GLY A 175 -18.51 -9.79 32.84
CA GLY A 175 -17.79 -9.69 34.11
C GLY A 175 -16.30 -10.03 34.03
N PHE A 176 -15.78 -10.42 32.87
CA PHE A 176 -14.33 -10.61 32.66
C PHE A 176 -13.67 -9.30 32.23
N GLY A 177 -13.72 -8.26 33.07
CA GLY A 177 -13.34 -6.88 32.71
C GLY A 177 -11.96 -6.71 32.06
N ALA A 178 -10.98 -7.55 32.41
CA ALA A 178 -9.64 -7.51 31.81
C ALA A 178 -9.60 -7.86 30.31
N MET A 179 -10.63 -8.54 29.80
CA MET A 179 -10.67 -8.99 28.39
C MET A 179 -10.79 -7.85 27.39
N ASP A 180 -11.38 -6.72 27.77
CA ASP A 180 -11.50 -5.55 26.90
C ASP A 180 -10.14 -4.85 26.69
N PRO A 181 -9.37 -4.50 27.74
CA PRO A 181 -7.97 -4.06 27.58
C PRO A 181 -7.07 -5.07 26.87
N ILE A 182 -7.25 -6.38 27.10
CA ILE A 182 -6.46 -7.41 26.38
C ILE A 182 -6.75 -7.36 24.88
N ALA A 183 -8.03 -7.28 24.49
CA ALA A 183 -8.40 -7.16 23.08
C ALA A 183 -7.90 -5.85 22.46
N ALA A 184 -7.98 -4.73 23.19
CA ALA A 184 -7.40 -3.46 22.76
C ALA A 184 -5.88 -3.55 22.55
N GLY A 185 -5.17 -4.24 23.44
CA GLY A 185 -3.73 -4.52 23.31
C GLY A 185 -3.42 -5.37 22.07
N ILE A 186 -4.22 -6.42 21.79
CA ILE A 186 -4.10 -7.23 20.58
C ILE A 186 -4.34 -6.38 19.33
N THR A 187 -5.40 -5.56 19.31
CA THR A 187 -5.69 -4.62 18.22
C THR A 187 -4.54 -3.65 18.00
N SER A 188 -3.92 -3.15 19.07
CA SER A 188 -2.71 -2.33 18.95
C SER A 188 -1.56 -3.05 18.25
N LEU A 189 -1.38 -4.36 18.42
CA LEU A 189 -0.35 -5.11 17.70
C LEU A 189 -0.65 -5.19 16.19
N PHE A 190 -1.92 -5.29 15.81
CA PHE A 190 -2.32 -5.18 14.40
C PHE A 190 -2.03 -3.78 13.84
N ILE A 191 -2.34 -2.72 14.59
CA ILE A 191 -1.98 -1.35 14.21
C ILE A 191 -0.46 -1.20 14.01
N PHE A 192 0.36 -1.74 14.92
CA PHE A 192 1.81 -1.76 14.76
C PHE A 192 2.26 -2.50 13.50
N HIS A 193 1.64 -3.65 13.19
CA HIS A 193 1.95 -4.41 11.98
C HIS A 193 1.63 -3.61 10.70
N ILE A 194 0.47 -2.94 10.65
CA ILE A 194 0.09 -2.06 9.53
C ILE A 194 1.10 -0.92 9.38
N GLY A 195 1.46 -0.26 10.48
CA GLY A 195 2.49 0.78 10.50
C GLY A 195 3.84 0.28 9.98
N TRP A 196 4.27 -0.90 10.40
CA TRP A 196 5.54 -1.50 9.98
C TRP A 196 5.58 -1.88 8.51
N VAL A 197 4.54 -2.53 8.00
CA VAL A 197 4.46 -2.88 6.58
C VAL A 197 4.47 -1.62 5.71
N THR A 198 3.72 -0.59 6.11
CA THR A 198 3.65 0.70 5.42
C THR A 198 5.01 1.40 5.44
N PHE A 199 5.63 1.52 6.61
CA PHE A 199 6.95 2.13 6.77
C PHE A 199 8.00 1.40 5.95
N ARG A 200 8.09 0.06 6.06
CA ARG A 200 9.10 -0.74 5.37
C ARG A 200 8.97 -0.58 3.85
N SER A 201 7.76 -0.65 3.32
CA SER A 201 7.54 -0.47 1.87
C SER A 201 7.98 0.92 1.43
N ALA A 202 7.57 1.96 2.15
CA ALA A 202 7.90 3.33 1.80
C ALA A 202 9.40 3.65 1.94
N ALA A 203 10.05 3.12 2.98
CA ALA A 203 11.49 3.26 3.18
C ALA A 203 12.28 2.53 2.09
N HIS A 204 11.84 1.34 1.68
CA HIS A 204 12.43 0.58 0.57
C HIS A 204 12.35 1.38 -0.74
N ASP A 205 11.19 1.97 -1.05
CA ASP A 205 11.03 2.83 -2.23
C ASP A 205 11.90 4.10 -2.15
N LEU A 206 12.04 4.72 -0.97
CA LEU A 206 12.90 5.89 -0.78
C LEU A 206 14.39 5.59 -0.98
N MET A 207 14.83 4.39 -0.60
CA MET A 207 16.20 3.89 -0.77
C MET A 207 16.48 3.37 -2.19
N ASP A 208 15.60 3.67 -3.16
CA ASP A 208 15.74 3.27 -4.58
C ASP A 208 15.89 1.77 -4.76
N ALA A 209 15.22 0.99 -3.91
CA ALA A 209 15.35 -0.44 -3.95
C ALA A 209 14.66 -1.06 -5.19
N LEU A 210 15.20 -2.20 -5.60
CA LEU A 210 14.85 -2.84 -6.86
C LEU A 210 13.35 -3.23 -6.88
N PRO A 211 12.63 -2.97 -7.98
CA PRO A 211 11.30 -3.51 -8.24
C PRO A 211 11.26 -5.06 -8.25
N SER A 212 10.09 -5.63 -8.50
CA SER A 212 9.94 -7.09 -8.56
C SER A 212 10.92 -7.72 -9.55
N GLN A 213 11.56 -8.82 -9.13
CA GLN A 213 12.48 -9.58 -9.98
C GLN A 213 11.82 -9.99 -11.31
N GLU A 214 10.53 -10.31 -11.28
CA GLU A 214 9.72 -10.59 -12.47
C GLU A 214 9.74 -9.45 -13.49
N LEU A 215 9.64 -8.19 -13.05
CA LEU A 215 9.69 -7.03 -13.95
C LEU A 215 11.09 -6.86 -14.53
N VAL A 216 12.12 -6.96 -13.67
CA VAL A 216 13.52 -6.83 -14.07
C VAL A 216 13.87 -7.88 -15.11
N SER A 217 13.60 -9.16 -14.84
CA SER A 217 13.84 -10.26 -15.79
C SER A 217 13.04 -10.09 -17.09
N ALA A 218 11.80 -9.60 -17.03
CA ALA A 218 10.99 -9.39 -18.22
C ALA A 218 11.53 -8.25 -19.11
N ILE A 219 12.12 -7.21 -18.51
CA ILE A 219 12.78 -6.12 -19.25
C ILE A 219 14.08 -6.62 -19.86
N THR A 220 14.90 -7.36 -19.09
CA THR A 220 16.14 -7.97 -19.57
C THR A 220 15.89 -8.84 -20.80
N LEU A 221 14.96 -9.80 -20.70
CA LEU A 221 14.62 -10.70 -21.81
C LEU A 221 14.08 -9.96 -23.03
N LEU A 222 13.38 -8.84 -22.84
CA LEU A 222 12.91 -8.03 -23.95
C LEU A 222 14.07 -7.30 -24.63
N ALA A 223 15.02 -6.75 -23.87
CA ALA A 223 16.17 -6.04 -24.41
C ALA A 223 17.12 -7.00 -25.16
N GLU A 224 17.42 -8.17 -24.59
CA GLU A 224 18.26 -9.20 -25.23
C GLU A 224 17.59 -9.83 -26.46
N GLY A 225 16.27 -9.70 -26.59
CA GLY A 225 15.54 -10.16 -27.78
C GLY A 225 15.65 -9.23 -28.99
N VAL A 226 16.27 -8.06 -28.85
CA VAL A 226 16.45 -7.08 -29.93
C VAL A 226 17.72 -7.36 -30.71
N GLU A 227 17.61 -7.47 -32.03
CA GLU A 227 18.77 -7.67 -32.91
C GLU A 227 19.81 -6.56 -32.73
N GLY A 228 21.07 -6.95 -32.53
CA GLY A 228 22.20 -6.07 -32.26
C GLY A 228 22.44 -5.76 -30.78
N VAL A 229 21.56 -6.19 -29.87
CA VAL A 229 21.88 -6.29 -28.44
C VAL A 229 22.46 -7.66 -28.17
N GLU A 230 23.72 -7.73 -27.75
CA GLU A 230 24.39 -9.00 -27.53
C GLU A 230 24.15 -9.51 -26.11
N HIS A 231 24.15 -8.61 -25.13
CA HIS A 231 23.87 -8.93 -23.74
C HIS A 231 23.38 -7.70 -22.95
N VAL A 232 22.57 -7.93 -21.91
CA VAL A 232 22.26 -6.90 -20.90
C VAL A 232 23.24 -7.05 -19.75
N HIS A 233 24.30 -6.24 -19.77
CA HIS A 233 25.37 -6.26 -18.76
C HIS A 233 24.85 -5.90 -17.35
N GLU A 234 24.04 -4.85 -17.26
CA GLU A 234 23.48 -4.38 -16.00
C GLU A 234 22.08 -3.81 -16.19
N ILE A 235 21.20 -4.11 -15.25
CA ILE A 235 19.91 -3.45 -15.11
C ILE A 235 19.75 -2.94 -13.68
N LYS A 236 19.56 -1.63 -13.56
CA LYS A 236 19.13 -0.97 -12.33
C LYS A 236 17.73 -0.43 -12.56
N ALA A 237 16.87 -0.59 -11.56
CA ALA A 237 15.54 -0.02 -11.63
C ALA A 237 15.15 0.48 -10.25
N ARG A 238 14.42 1.59 -10.22
CA ARG A 238 13.91 2.21 -8.98
C ARG A 238 12.49 2.70 -9.18
N ARG A 239 11.70 2.69 -8.11
CA ARG A 239 10.35 3.25 -8.12
C ARG A 239 10.38 4.74 -7.80
N SER A 240 9.57 5.51 -8.52
CA SER A 240 9.26 6.91 -8.22
C SER A 240 7.74 7.08 -8.30
N GLY A 241 7.08 6.93 -7.15
CA GLY A 241 5.62 6.89 -7.06
C GLY A 241 5.04 5.75 -7.91
N GLN A 242 4.20 6.10 -8.89
CA GLN A 242 3.54 5.13 -9.78
C GLN A 242 4.42 4.65 -10.94
N TYR A 243 5.61 5.23 -11.13
CA TYR A 243 6.48 4.92 -12.25
C TYR A 243 7.74 4.18 -11.81
N VAL A 244 8.32 3.42 -12.74
CA VAL A 244 9.65 2.82 -12.61
C VAL A 244 10.61 3.56 -13.53
N ILE A 245 11.76 3.93 -13.00
CA ILE A 245 12.89 4.47 -13.76
C ILE A 245 13.91 3.35 -13.90
N VAL A 246 14.36 3.10 -15.13
CA VAL A 246 15.27 2.00 -15.46
C VAL A 246 16.56 2.56 -16.04
N ASP A 247 17.69 2.06 -15.57
CA ASP A 247 19.00 2.27 -16.16
C ASP A 247 19.49 0.91 -16.69
N LEU A 248 19.81 0.86 -17.99
CA LEU A 248 20.32 -0.33 -18.67
C LEU A 248 21.74 -0.09 -19.16
N LYS A 249 22.58 -1.11 -19.06
CA LYS A 249 23.83 -1.21 -19.80
C LYS A 249 23.70 -2.36 -20.79
N LEU A 250 23.85 -2.06 -22.06
CA LEU A 250 23.74 -3.02 -23.15
C LEU A 250 25.12 -3.23 -23.77
N ASP A 251 25.50 -4.49 -23.91
CA ASP A 251 26.69 -4.88 -24.65
C ASP A 251 26.33 -5.02 -26.13
N MET A 252 27.15 -4.41 -26.99
CA MET A 252 26.96 -4.37 -28.44
C MET A 252 28.32 -4.47 -29.16
N ASP A 253 28.28 -4.74 -30.46
CA ASP A 253 29.44 -4.75 -31.36
C ASP A 253 30.29 -3.46 -31.20
N PRO A 254 31.58 -3.55 -30.82
CA PRO A 254 32.48 -2.40 -30.66
C PRO A 254 32.67 -1.58 -31.94
N GLU A 255 32.57 -2.21 -33.12
CA GLU A 255 32.75 -1.55 -34.42
C GLU A 255 31.45 -0.87 -34.89
N MET A 256 30.35 -1.03 -34.13
CA MET A 256 29.08 -0.41 -34.45
C MET A 256 29.16 1.11 -34.30
N THR A 257 28.81 1.82 -35.37
CA THR A 257 28.74 3.29 -35.32
C THR A 257 27.77 3.76 -34.23
N VAL A 258 28.11 4.87 -33.56
CA VAL A 258 27.26 5.53 -32.54
C VAL A 258 25.82 5.74 -33.04
N LYS A 259 25.66 6.05 -34.34
CA LYS A 259 24.34 6.24 -34.95
C LYS A 259 23.49 4.96 -34.92
N ASN A 260 24.10 3.82 -35.27
CA ASN A 260 23.40 2.53 -35.33
C ASN A 260 23.10 2.03 -33.92
N SER A 261 24.08 2.11 -33.02
CA SER A 261 23.89 1.68 -31.63
C SER A 261 22.84 2.54 -30.92
N HIS A 262 22.82 3.86 -31.16
CA HIS A 262 21.75 4.75 -30.68
C HIS A 262 20.37 4.39 -31.26
N ALA A 263 20.28 3.98 -32.53
CA ALA A 263 19.03 3.57 -33.13
C ALA A 263 18.47 2.28 -32.50
N ILE A 264 19.34 1.30 -32.21
CA ILE A 264 18.97 0.06 -31.52
C ILE A 264 18.56 0.36 -30.07
N ALA A 265 19.33 1.15 -29.33
CA ALA A 265 18.96 1.58 -27.98
C ALA A 265 17.59 2.31 -27.96
N THR A 266 17.33 3.18 -28.94
CA THR A 266 16.03 3.84 -29.10
C THR A 266 14.91 2.83 -29.37
N HIS A 267 15.18 1.79 -30.15
CA HIS A 267 14.22 0.72 -30.42
C HIS A 267 13.91 -0.08 -29.14
N VAL A 268 14.93 -0.48 -28.37
CA VAL A 268 14.79 -1.13 -27.06
C VAL A 268 13.93 -0.27 -26.13
N LYS A 269 14.27 1.02 -25.98
CA LYS A 269 13.51 1.98 -25.14
C LYS A 269 12.03 2.05 -25.54
N ARG A 270 11.74 2.08 -26.84
CA ARG A 270 10.35 2.09 -27.34
C ARG A 270 9.60 0.81 -26.98
N LEU A 271 10.21 -0.35 -27.20
CA LEU A 271 9.60 -1.65 -26.87
C LEU A 271 9.32 -1.79 -25.38
N ILE A 272 10.22 -1.27 -24.52
CA ILE A 272 10.01 -1.23 -23.06
C ILE A 272 8.77 -0.39 -22.74
N PHE A 273 8.64 0.83 -23.28
CA PHE A 273 7.47 1.68 -23.02
C PHE A 273 6.17 1.08 -23.55
N GLU A 274 6.20 0.39 -24.69
CA GLU A 274 5.02 -0.27 -25.26
C GLU A 274 4.55 -1.45 -24.41
N LYS A 275 5.49 -2.26 -23.90
CA LYS A 275 5.16 -3.47 -23.12
C LYS A 275 4.93 -3.20 -21.64
N PHE A 276 5.57 -2.18 -21.07
CA PHE A 276 5.53 -1.85 -19.65
C PHE A 276 5.05 -0.41 -19.42
N PRO A 277 3.72 -0.17 -19.38
CA PRO A 277 3.15 1.18 -19.28
C PRO A 277 3.52 1.96 -18.01
N ASN A 278 4.02 1.26 -16.98
CA ASN A 278 4.47 1.84 -15.72
C ASN A 278 5.95 2.23 -15.72
N VAL A 279 6.70 1.98 -16.80
CA VAL A 279 8.07 2.48 -16.94
C VAL A 279 8.02 3.92 -17.45
N GLY A 280 8.44 4.86 -16.61
CA GLY A 280 8.35 6.29 -16.89
C GLY A 280 9.57 6.82 -17.66
N ASP A 281 10.74 6.25 -17.43
CA ASP A 281 11.96 6.59 -18.17
C ASP A 281 12.94 5.40 -18.21
N VAL A 282 13.77 5.40 -19.25
CA VAL A 282 14.84 4.42 -19.48
C VAL A 282 16.10 5.15 -19.92
N MET A 283 17.17 5.06 -19.14
CA MET A 283 18.52 5.45 -19.55
C MET A 283 19.22 4.20 -20.10
N ILE A 284 19.90 4.31 -21.25
CA ILE A 284 20.66 3.21 -21.83
C ILE A 284 22.10 3.66 -22.04
N HIS A 285 23.03 2.97 -21.40
CA HIS A 285 24.46 3.03 -21.66
C HIS A 285 24.83 1.89 -22.60
N ILE A 286 25.71 2.13 -23.55
CA ILE A 286 26.18 1.13 -24.52
C ILE A 286 27.64 0.80 -24.22
N ASN A 287 27.91 -0.48 -24.01
CA ASN A 287 29.23 -1.04 -23.74
C ASN A 287 29.69 -1.89 -24.94
N PRO A 288 30.98 -1.89 -25.29
CA PRO A 288 31.52 -2.87 -26.22
C PRO A 288 31.58 -4.27 -25.57
N HIS A 289 31.03 -5.30 -26.25
CA HIS A 289 30.83 -6.65 -25.70
C HIS A 289 32.12 -7.42 -25.35
N GLU A 290 33.22 -7.16 -26.06
CA GLU A 290 34.47 -7.95 -25.92
C GLU A 290 35.48 -7.36 -24.93
N GLU A 291 35.19 -6.21 -24.31
CA GLU A 291 36.06 -5.59 -23.32
C GLU A 291 35.61 -5.95 -21.91
N GLN A 292 36.55 -6.37 -21.04
CA GLN A 292 36.28 -6.45 -19.61
C GLN A 292 36.03 -5.04 -19.08
N HIS A 293 34.76 -4.69 -18.91
CA HIS A 293 34.37 -3.41 -18.31
C HIS A 293 34.51 -3.49 -16.80
N GLU A 294 35.49 -2.76 -16.28
CA GLU A 294 35.47 -2.34 -14.88
C GLU A 294 34.55 -1.12 -14.77
N ASP A 295 33.43 -1.30 -14.09
CA ASP A 295 32.57 -0.20 -13.71
C ASP A 295 33.34 0.77 -12.82
N LEU A 296 33.61 1.98 -13.33
CA LEU A 296 34.30 3.05 -12.60
C LEU A 296 33.35 3.67 -11.55
N ILE A 297 33.05 2.91 -10.51
CA ILE A 297 32.25 3.33 -9.36
C ILE A 297 33.19 3.76 -8.25
N ARG A 298 33.01 5.00 -7.77
CA ARG A 298 33.83 5.59 -6.68
C ARG A 298 33.32 5.21 -5.27
N LEU A 299 32.16 4.55 -5.20
CA LEU A 299 31.47 4.18 -3.96
C LEU A 299 31.84 2.77 -3.50
#